data_AF-A0A7Y9PIQ1-F1
#
_entry.id   AF-A0A7Y9PIQ1-F1
#
_cell.length_a   1.000
_cell.length_b   1.000
_cell.length_c   1.000
_cell.angle_alpha   90.00
_cell.angle_beta   90.00
_cell.angle_gamma   90.00
#
_symmetry.space_group_name_H-M   'P 1'
#
loop_
_entity.id
_entity.type
_entity.pdbx_description
1 polymer ?
#
loop_
_entity_poly.entity_id
_entity_poly.type
_entity_poly.pdbx_seq_one_letter_code
_entity_poly.pdbx_strand_id
1 'polypeptide(L)'
;MRCLVQAYSDGVQAGLDLQRRDVHPLEEARSFKGLLDLEEPRYSIEQIAAKIGKPPAYVATRLKLTELAEVVVEEFYREEIGVGHALLLAKLPLNKQEEALKACFREDWSGSSDRKAKRILLPVRNLQTWIEQNILLVLKDAPFDKKDAYLVAIAGSCVDCPKRTGHNKLLFSDLGKQDACSDPSCYQAKVDAHVANAIAAKPTLVQISTGYTKPQEGSAIVPRGKYVAIASEKPKDKEQAQRPQYKSCRFTTEAIIADGHGKGEVHKVCANPACPIHHPKKQSHNADASFKTDQERQRREAAIANTTGRRILAAIADAVPVRLMKRDLLFIAERLASLLDENRLSIVARRYGIKKAKDSDSLGKLFVAYLRRAEESVLGSVLVETTILYISIRHNPVQVLHEAAAAYKVDADAIALKVKQEFAAKKKMNAAKKPVAKTPLKAVQKAKAA
;
A
#
# COMPACT_ATOMS: atom_id res chain seq x y z
N MET A 1 36.67 32.19 -27.45
CA MET A 1 37.00 30.88 -26.85
C MET A 1 36.46 30.76 -25.41
N ARG A 2 35.13 30.87 -25.21
CA ARG A 2 34.51 30.83 -23.87
C ARG A 2 33.24 29.96 -23.81
N CYS A 3 33.12 28.97 -24.70
CA CYS A 3 31.88 28.18 -24.86
C CYS A 3 32.06 26.66 -24.65
N LEU A 4 33.24 26.10 -24.89
CA LEU A 4 33.44 24.64 -24.79
C LEU A 4 33.70 24.14 -23.36
N VAL A 5 34.33 24.95 -22.50
CA VAL A 5 34.67 24.53 -21.13
C VAL A 5 33.43 24.50 -20.22
N GLN A 6 32.45 25.38 -20.45
CA GLN A 6 31.21 25.43 -19.66
C GLN A 6 30.29 24.22 -19.96
N ALA A 7 30.13 23.88 -21.24
CA ALA A 7 29.37 22.69 -21.65
C ALA A 7 30.05 21.38 -21.20
N TYR A 8 31.39 21.34 -21.19
CA TYR A 8 32.15 20.20 -20.69
C TYR A 8 32.03 20.06 -19.17
N SER A 9 32.03 21.15 -18.41
CA SER A 9 31.77 21.12 -16.98
C SER A 9 30.34 20.68 -16.65
N ASP A 10 29.34 21.13 -17.41
CA ASP A 10 27.93 20.80 -17.18
C ASP A 10 27.63 19.32 -17.52
N GLY A 11 28.23 18.78 -18.59
CA GLY A 11 28.12 17.36 -18.95
C GLY A 11 28.87 16.41 -17.98
N VAL A 12 29.98 16.87 -17.39
CA VAL A 12 30.72 16.13 -16.36
C VAL A 12 29.98 16.18 -15.01
N GLN A 13 29.37 17.32 -14.66
CA GLN A 13 28.50 17.43 -13.47
C GLN A 13 27.29 16.49 -13.57
N ALA A 14 26.61 16.43 -14.72
CA ALA A 14 25.46 15.55 -14.95
C ALA A 14 25.82 14.06 -14.85
N GLY A 15 27.02 13.67 -15.32
CA GLY A 15 27.54 12.31 -15.16
C GLY A 15 27.94 11.95 -13.73
N LEU A 16 28.41 12.93 -12.95
CA LEU A 16 28.78 12.78 -11.53
C LEU A 16 27.55 12.78 -10.60
N ASP A 17 26.52 13.55 -10.90
CA ASP A 17 25.26 13.55 -10.13
C ASP A 17 24.46 12.26 -10.30
N LEU A 18 24.58 11.58 -11.44
CA LEU A 18 23.94 10.27 -11.70
C LEU A 18 24.45 9.13 -10.79
N GLN A 19 25.60 9.32 -10.11
CA GLN A 19 26.17 8.38 -9.15
C GLN A 19 25.90 8.74 -7.68
N ARG A 20 25.17 9.84 -7.41
CA ARG A 20 24.73 10.17 -6.04
C ARG A 20 23.48 9.35 -5.69
N ARG A 21 23.45 8.80 -4.47
CA ARG A 21 22.29 8.08 -3.94
C ARG A 21 21.06 9.01 -4.01
N ASP A 22 20.02 8.53 -4.67
CA ASP A 22 18.65 9.08 -4.72
C ASP A 22 18.36 10.21 -5.73
N VAL A 23 18.82 10.10 -6.99
CA VAL A 23 18.33 10.95 -8.10
C VAL A 23 16.89 10.56 -8.47
N HIS A 24 15.98 11.55 -8.50
CA HIS A 24 14.61 11.32 -8.91
C HIS A 24 14.54 10.83 -10.38
N PRO A 25 13.71 9.83 -10.73
CA PRO A 25 13.72 9.25 -12.08
C PRO A 25 13.40 10.25 -13.20
N LEU A 26 12.63 11.31 -12.93
CA LEU A 26 12.40 12.36 -13.92
C LEU A 26 13.65 13.22 -14.17
N GLU A 27 14.47 13.46 -13.14
CA GLU A 27 15.74 14.19 -13.28
C GLU A 27 16.77 13.35 -14.03
N GLU A 28 16.84 12.04 -13.74
CA GLU A 28 17.64 11.10 -14.53
C GLU A 28 17.25 11.14 -16.03
N ALA A 29 15.94 11.16 -16.33
CA ALA A 29 15.44 11.27 -17.70
C ALA A 29 15.83 12.59 -18.37
N ARG A 30 15.73 13.72 -17.65
CA ARG A 30 16.15 15.04 -18.12
C ARG A 30 17.65 15.10 -18.38
N SER A 31 18.48 14.50 -17.52
CA SER A 31 19.92 14.39 -17.76
C SER A 31 20.24 13.59 -19.03
N PHE A 32 19.57 12.45 -19.24
CA PHE A 32 19.75 11.67 -20.47
C PHE A 32 19.35 12.46 -21.71
N LYS A 33 18.24 13.19 -21.66
CA LYS A 33 17.79 14.04 -22.76
C LYS A 33 18.78 15.17 -23.03
N GLY A 34 19.27 15.84 -21.99
CA GLY A 34 20.31 16.85 -22.11
C GLY A 34 21.57 16.32 -22.79
N LEU A 35 22.01 15.10 -22.48
CA LEU A 35 23.14 14.47 -23.17
C LEU A 35 22.86 14.19 -24.65
N LEU A 36 21.65 13.76 -25.00
CA LEU A 36 21.25 13.53 -26.40
C LEU A 36 21.15 14.83 -27.21
N ASP A 37 20.81 15.94 -26.56
CA ASP A 37 20.65 17.25 -27.18
C ASP A 37 21.98 18.01 -27.34
N LEU A 38 23.11 17.47 -26.83
CA LEU A 38 24.44 18.05 -27.03
C LEU A 38 24.90 17.91 -28.49
N GLU A 39 25.39 19.02 -29.06
CA GLU A 39 26.00 19.03 -30.39
C GLU A 39 27.38 18.35 -30.37
N GLU A 40 28.23 18.68 -29.39
CA GLU A 40 29.54 18.07 -29.21
C GLU A 40 29.90 17.85 -27.71
N PRO A 41 30.30 16.62 -27.30
CA PRO A 41 30.22 15.38 -28.06
C PRO A 41 28.76 14.92 -28.19
N ARG A 42 28.37 14.47 -29.40
CA ARG A 42 27.05 13.89 -29.65
C ARG A 42 26.95 12.51 -28.99
N TYR A 43 25.97 12.35 -28.10
CA TYR A 43 25.71 11.07 -27.44
C TYR A 43 24.60 10.28 -28.14
N SER A 44 24.73 8.95 -28.15
CA SER A 44 23.66 8.01 -28.47
C SER A 44 23.12 7.31 -27.22
N ILE A 45 21.94 6.69 -27.32
CA ILE A 45 21.33 5.91 -26.24
C ILE A 45 22.30 4.79 -25.78
N GLU A 46 22.98 4.13 -26.71
CA GLU A 46 23.95 3.07 -26.44
C GLU A 46 25.17 3.58 -25.68
N GLN A 47 25.67 4.76 -26.03
CA GLN A 47 26.81 5.39 -25.36
C GLN A 47 26.45 5.83 -23.94
N ILE A 48 25.26 6.41 -23.75
CA ILE A 48 24.76 6.78 -22.40
C ILE A 48 24.61 5.52 -21.56
N ALA A 49 23.97 4.47 -22.10
CA ALA A 49 23.76 3.20 -21.44
C ALA A 49 25.08 2.53 -20.99
N ALA A 50 26.09 2.52 -21.86
CA ALA A 50 27.42 2.02 -21.55
C ALA A 50 28.10 2.82 -20.42
N LYS A 51 27.97 4.15 -20.42
CA LYS A 51 28.53 5.02 -19.38
C LYS A 51 27.93 4.77 -18.00
N ILE A 52 26.62 4.49 -17.92
CA ILE A 52 25.90 4.31 -16.65
C ILE A 52 25.79 2.84 -16.21
N GLY A 53 26.30 1.89 -17.00
CA GLY A 53 26.24 0.46 -16.71
C GLY A 53 24.82 -0.12 -16.73
N LYS A 54 23.96 0.37 -17.63
CA LYS A 54 22.56 -0.10 -17.81
C LYS A 54 22.32 -0.55 -19.25
N PRO A 55 21.31 -1.39 -19.53
CA PRO A 55 20.97 -1.74 -20.90
C PRO A 55 20.37 -0.54 -21.66
N PRO A 56 20.54 -0.42 -22.99
CA PRO A 56 19.94 0.67 -23.78
C PRO A 56 18.43 0.83 -23.59
N ALA A 57 17.72 -0.28 -23.41
CA ALA A 57 16.29 -0.29 -23.10
C ALA A 57 15.94 0.48 -21.81
N TYR A 58 16.82 0.50 -20.81
CA TYR A 58 16.63 1.29 -19.60
C TYR A 58 16.63 2.80 -19.91
N VAL A 59 17.64 3.27 -20.66
CA VAL A 59 17.78 4.68 -21.05
C VAL A 59 16.60 5.11 -21.93
N ALA A 60 16.25 4.30 -22.94
CA ALA A 60 15.10 4.55 -23.81
C ALA A 60 13.78 4.64 -23.02
N THR A 61 13.56 3.72 -22.09
CA THR A 61 12.37 3.73 -21.22
C THR A 61 12.37 4.96 -20.32
N ARG A 62 13.52 5.32 -19.75
CA ARG A 62 13.63 6.47 -18.84
C ARG A 62 13.38 7.79 -19.56
N LEU A 63 13.90 7.96 -20.77
CA LEU A 63 13.70 9.15 -21.62
C LEU A 63 12.21 9.45 -21.86
N LYS A 64 11.34 8.43 -21.87
CA LYS A 64 9.89 8.64 -22.00
C LYS A 64 9.31 9.53 -20.91
N LEU A 65 9.87 9.55 -19.71
CA LEU A 65 9.39 10.44 -18.64
C LEU A 65 9.46 11.92 -19.00
N THR A 66 10.29 12.32 -19.99
CA THR A 66 10.35 13.70 -20.48
C THR A 66 9.16 14.11 -21.35
N GLU A 67 8.28 13.16 -21.69
CA GLU A 67 7.04 13.36 -22.46
C GLU A 67 5.80 13.50 -21.54
N LEU A 68 6.00 13.57 -20.23
CA LEU A 68 4.92 13.74 -19.25
C LEU A 68 4.29 15.14 -19.30
N ALA A 69 2.97 15.19 -19.17
CA ALA A 69 2.22 16.42 -18.96
C ALA A 69 2.54 17.04 -17.60
N GLU A 70 2.52 18.36 -17.50
CA GLU A 70 2.86 19.11 -16.28
C GLU A 70 2.10 18.62 -15.04
N VAL A 71 0.80 18.34 -15.18
CA VAL A 71 -0.03 17.83 -14.08
C VAL A 71 0.48 16.47 -13.57
N VAL A 72 1.01 15.62 -14.46
CA VAL A 72 1.57 14.31 -14.08
C VAL A 72 2.97 14.48 -13.47
N VAL A 73 3.77 15.42 -13.98
CA VAL A 73 5.08 15.78 -13.42
C VAL A 73 4.93 16.21 -11.96
N GLU A 74 3.96 17.06 -11.66
CA GLU A 74 3.67 17.54 -10.30
C GLU A 74 3.30 16.40 -9.34
N GLU A 75 2.41 15.49 -9.75
CA GLU A 75 2.04 14.32 -8.94
C GLU A 75 3.21 13.34 -8.77
N PHE A 76 4.08 13.24 -9.78
CA PHE A 76 5.25 12.38 -9.71
C PHE A 76 6.31 12.94 -8.74
N TYR A 77 6.57 14.25 -8.75
CA TYR A 77 7.46 14.89 -7.77
C TYR A 77 6.96 14.80 -6.33
N ARG A 78 5.63 14.78 -6.14
CA ARG A 78 5.02 14.58 -4.82
C ARG A 78 5.03 13.12 -4.37
N GLU A 79 5.58 12.22 -5.18
CA GLU A 79 5.59 10.77 -4.94
C GLU A 79 4.18 10.16 -4.81
N GLU A 80 3.16 10.83 -5.36
CA GLU A 80 1.77 10.37 -5.35
C GLU A 80 1.53 9.24 -6.35
N ILE A 81 2.40 9.13 -7.36
CA ILE A 81 2.47 8.02 -8.32
C ILE A 81 3.88 7.43 -8.37
N GLY A 82 3.98 6.14 -8.61
CA GLY A 82 5.27 5.47 -8.78
C GLY A 82 5.83 5.57 -10.19
N VAL A 83 7.10 5.22 -10.36
CA VAL A 83 7.80 5.18 -11.66
C VAL A 83 7.04 4.35 -12.71
N GLY A 84 6.45 3.22 -12.29
CA GLY A 84 5.68 2.37 -13.18
C GLY A 84 4.45 3.06 -13.76
N HIS A 85 3.73 3.85 -12.94
CA HIS A 85 2.59 4.65 -13.39
C HIS A 85 3.05 5.75 -14.34
N ALA A 86 4.09 6.51 -13.95
CA ALA A 86 4.64 7.59 -14.75
C ALA A 86 5.09 7.11 -16.14
N LEU A 87 5.74 5.94 -16.23
CA LEU A 87 6.14 5.33 -17.50
C LEU A 87 4.96 4.93 -18.38
N LEU A 88 3.86 4.43 -17.81
CA LEU A 88 2.65 4.14 -18.59
C LEU A 88 1.97 5.41 -19.08
N LEU A 89 1.88 6.44 -18.24
CA LEU A 89 1.30 7.74 -18.60
C LEU A 89 2.11 8.41 -19.71
N ALA A 90 3.44 8.37 -19.63
CA ALA A 90 4.35 8.91 -20.64
C ALA A 90 4.20 8.29 -22.04
N LYS A 91 3.66 7.07 -22.15
CA LYS A 91 3.39 6.42 -23.44
C LYS A 91 2.09 6.92 -24.10
N LEU A 92 1.27 7.67 -23.38
CA LEU A 92 -0.01 8.16 -23.88
C LEU A 92 0.15 9.53 -24.56
N PRO A 93 -0.70 9.86 -25.55
CA PRO A 93 -0.81 11.21 -26.07
C PRO A 93 -1.03 12.23 -24.94
N LEU A 94 -0.40 13.41 -25.05
CA LEU A 94 -0.37 14.42 -23.99
C LEU A 94 -1.77 14.78 -23.47
N ASN A 95 -2.75 14.91 -24.36
CA ASN A 95 -4.14 15.23 -24.04
C ASN A 95 -4.90 14.11 -23.30
N LYS A 96 -4.33 12.91 -23.19
CA LYS A 96 -4.92 11.76 -22.48
C LYS A 96 -4.28 11.47 -21.13
N GLN A 97 -3.11 12.04 -20.86
CA GLN A 97 -2.36 11.75 -19.64
C GLN A 97 -3.09 12.20 -18.37
N GLU A 98 -3.76 13.36 -18.40
CA GLU A 98 -4.52 13.87 -17.24
C GLU A 98 -5.73 12.99 -16.92
N GLU A 99 -6.44 12.50 -17.93
CA GLU A 99 -7.56 11.56 -17.77
C GLU A 99 -7.08 10.24 -17.17
N ALA A 100 -5.98 9.69 -17.69
CA ALA A 100 -5.37 8.46 -17.20
C ALA A 100 -4.79 8.60 -15.77
N LEU A 101 -4.26 9.77 -15.44
CA LEU A 101 -3.78 10.09 -14.08
C LEU A 101 -4.91 10.02 -13.07
N LYS A 102 -6.10 10.57 -13.38
CA LYS A 102 -7.28 10.46 -12.50
C LYS A 102 -7.65 9.01 -12.23
N ALA A 103 -7.53 8.14 -13.24
CA ALA A 103 -7.79 6.70 -13.11
C ALA A 103 -6.76 5.94 -12.28
N CYS A 104 -5.61 6.54 -11.95
CA CYS A 104 -4.63 5.92 -11.05
C CYS A 104 -5.13 5.85 -9.61
N PHE A 105 -6.16 6.61 -9.25
CA PHE A 105 -6.59 6.77 -7.87
C PHE A 105 -8.01 6.27 -7.63
N ARG A 106 -8.27 5.86 -6.38
CA ARG A 106 -9.62 5.62 -5.84
C ARG A 106 -9.83 6.52 -4.63
N GLU A 107 -11.02 7.08 -4.53
CA GLU A 107 -11.47 7.79 -3.33
C GLU A 107 -12.05 6.82 -2.31
N ASP A 108 -11.53 6.89 -1.08
CA ASP A 108 -12.05 6.14 0.07
C ASP A 108 -12.72 7.10 1.06
N TRP A 109 -13.97 6.79 1.38
CA TRP A 109 -14.86 7.55 2.26
C TRP A 109 -15.06 6.86 3.62
N SER A 110 -14.29 5.80 3.93
CA SER A 110 -14.51 4.93 5.10
C SER A 110 -14.05 5.49 6.45
N GLY A 111 -13.60 6.75 6.54
CA GLY A 111 -13.03 7.33 7.76
C GLY A 111 -13.51 8.75 8.07
N SER A 112 -14.31 8.88 9.13
CA SER A 112 -14.62 10.10 9.88
C SER A 112 -15.66 11.06 9.29
N SER A 113 -16.52 11.56 10.18
CA SER A 113 -17.58 12.55 9.95
C SER A 113 -17.09 13.97 9.66
N ASP A 114 -15.81 14.14 9.32
CA ASP A 114 -15.22 15.44 8.99
C ASP A 114 -14.12 15.29 7.90
N ARG A 115 -14.46 15.74 6.68
CA ARG A 115 -13.62 16.27 5.58
C ARG A 115 -12.65 15.34 4.79
N LYS A 116 -12.95 15.30 3.47
CA LYS A 116 -12.20 14.87 2.29
C LYS A 116 -11.87 13.37 2.17
N ALA A 117 -12.30 12.79 1.05
CA ALA A 117 -11.99 11.42 0.70
C ALA A 117 -10.47 11.18 0.64
N LYS A 118 -10.01 10.07 1.19
CA LYS A 118 -8.60 9.68 1.08
C LYS A 118 -8.37 9.17 -0.34
N ARG A 119 -7.43 9.79 -1.06
CA ARG A 119 -6.99 9.33 -2.38
C ARG A 119 -6.03 8.16 -2.21
N ILE A 120 -6.38 7.00 -2.74
CA ILE A 120 -5.59 5.77 -2.68
C ILE A 120 -5.05 5.46 -4.07
N LEU A 121 -3.72 5.38 -4.21
CA LEU A 121 -3.08 4.94 -5.45
C LEU A 121 -3.39 3.46 -5.70
N LEU A 122 -3.92 3.17 -6.88
CA LEU A 122 -4.19 1.81 -7.34
C LEU A 122 -2.90 1.18 -7.92
N PRO A 123 -2.76 -0.15 -7.91
CA PRO A 123 -1.63 -0.83 -8.54
C PRO A 123 -1.48 -0.47 -10.03
N VAL A 124 -0.24 -0.49 -10.55
CA VAL A 124 0.08 -0.17 -11.96
C VAL A 124 -0.78 -0.96 -12.96
N ARG A 125 -1.10 -2.22 -12.64
CA ARG A 125 -1.97 -3.08 -13.47
C ARG A 125 -3.36 -2.45 -13.70
N ASN A 126 -3.90 -1.72 -12.72
CA ASN A 126 -5.21 -1.07 -12.86
C ASN A 126 -5.16 0.04 -13.91
N LEU A 127 -4.08 0.85 -13.92
CA LEU A 127 -3.87 1.86 -14.95
C LEU A 127 -3.73 1.20 -16.33
N GLN A 128 -2.98 0.09 -16.42
CA GLN A 128 -2.88 -0.67 -17.67
C GLN A 128 -4.25 -1.13 -18.19
N THR A 129 -5.07 -1.76 -17.33
CA THR A 129 -6.43 -2.18 -17.70
C THR A 129 -7.29 -0.98 -18.09
N TRP A 130 -7.15 0.16 -17.41
CA TRP A 130 -7.89 1.37 -17.77
C TRP A 130 -7.48 1.89 -19.15
N ILE A 131 -6.19 1.91 -19.49
CA ILE A 131 -5.70 2.31 -20.82
C ILE A 131 -6.27 1.39 -21.91
N GLU A 132 -6.24 0.06 -21.69
CA GLU A 132 -6.79 -0.94 -22.61
C GLU A 132 -8.32 -0.76 -22.82
N GLN A 133 -9.03 -0.22 -21.83
CA GLN A 133 -10.47 -0.04 -21.86
C GLN A 133 -10.95 1.35 -22.32
N ASN A 134 -10.07 2.36 -22.35
CA ASN A 134 -10.47 3.74 -22.63
C ASN A 134 -9.64 4.42 -23.73
N ILE A 135 -8.44 3.92 -24.04
CA ILE A 135 -7.52 4.54 -25.01
C ILE A 135 -7.13 3.56 -26.11
N LEU A 136 -6.54 2.42 -25.75
CA LEU A 136 -6.07 1.40 -26.68
C LEU A 136 -7.07 0.24 -26.71
N LEU A 137 -8.19 0.47 -27.38
CA LEU A 137 -9.37 -0.39 -27.34
C LEU A 137 -9.15 -1.64 -28.19
N VAL A 138 -8.87 -2.76 -27.52
CA VAL A 138 -8.50 -4.03 -28.16
C VAL A 138 -9.62 -4.53 -29.08
N LEU A 139 -9.32 -4.61 -30.38
CA LEU A 139 -10.29 -4.94 -31.43
C LEU A 139 -10.75 -6.41 -31.37
N LYS A 140 -9.99 -7.28 -30.71
CA LYS A 140 -10.40 -8.66 -30.45
C LYS A 140 -11.68 -8.72 -29.61
N ASP A 141 -11.82 -7.81 -28.66
CA ASP A 141 -12.89 -7.79 -27.66
C ASP A 141 -14.05 -6.85 -28.07
N ALA A 142 -14.01 -6.32 -29.30
CA ALA A 142 -15.07 -5.49 -29.83
C ALA A 142 -16.39 -6.27 -29.98
N PRO A 143 -17.52 -5.75 -29.45
CA PRO A 143 -18.82 -6.43 -29.53
C PRO A 143 -19.45 -6.35 -30.93
N PHE A 144 -18.89 -5.53 -31.82
CA PHE A 144 -19.40 -5.29 -33.17
C PHE A 144 -18.56 -5.98 -34.24
N ASP A 145 -19.16 -6.19 -35.42
CA ASP A 145 -18.42 -6.71 -36.57
C ASP A 145 -17.44 -5.65 -37.10
N LYS A 146 -16.16 -5.99 -37.05
CA LYS A 146 -15.07 -5.15 -37.52
C LYS A 146 -15.09 -4.94 -39.04
N LYS A 147 -15.72 -5.85 -39.79
CA LYS A 147 -15.83 -5.78 -41.24
C LYS A 147 -16.94 -4.85 -41.72
N ASP A 148 -17.89 -4.53 -40.85
CA ASP A 148 -19.04 -3.71 -41.20
C ASP A 148 -18.63 -2.25 -41.43
N ALA A 149 -18.65 -1.85 -42.70
CA ALA A 149 -18.35 -0.50 -43.15
C ALA A 149 -19.52 0.48 -42.91
N TYR A 150 -20.73 -0.03 -42.71
CA TYR A 150 -21.96 0.75 -42.62
C TYR A 150 -22.43 0.96 -41.18
N LEU A 151 -21.90 0.20 -40.21
CA LEU A 151 -22.20 0.37 -38.78
C LEU A 151 -22.09 1.83 -38.33
N VAL A 152 -21.05 2.52 -38.80
CA VAL A 152 -20.92 3.98 -38.73
C VAL A 152 -20.32 4.43 -40.06
N ALA A 153 -21.16 4.89 -40.99
CA ALA A 153 -20.79 5.12 -42.38
C ALA A 153 -19.56 6.03 -42.57
N ILE A 154 -19.42 7.08 -41.75
CA ILE A 154 -18.27 8.01 -41.82
C ILE A 154 -16.97 7.33 -41.39
N ALA A 155 -17.04 6.37 -40.46
CA ALA A 155 -15.87 5.70 -39.91
C ALA A 155 -15.37 4.53 -40.78
N GLY A 156 -16.26 3.92 -41.59
CA GLY A 156 -15.93 2.78 -42.43
C GLY A 156 -15.56 1.51 -41.64
N SER A 157 -14.95 0.54 -42.32
CA SER A 157 -14.58 -0.76 -41.74
C SER A 157 -13.32 -0.67 -40.87
N CYS A 158 -13.29 -1.43 -39.78
CA CYS A 158 -12.11 -1.57 -38.93
C CYS A 158 -11.04 -2.50 -39.53
N VAL A 159 -11.25 -3.12 -40.70
CA VAL A 159 -10.27 -4.05 -41.33
C VAL A 159 -9.20 -3.34 -42.15
N ASP A 160 -9.46 -2.14 -42.67
CA ASP A 160 -8.45 -1.32 -43.37
C ASP A 160 -8.28 0.09 -42.75
N CYS A 161 -8.96 0.37 -41.63
CA CYS A 161 -8.77 1.56 -40.81
C CYS A 161 -7.29 1.83 -40.44
N PRO A 162 -6.74 3.02 -40.76
CA PRO A 162 -5.36 3.41 -40.45
C PRO A 162 -5.16 3.78 -38.97
N LYS A 163 -6.25 4.00 -38.21
CA LYS A 163 -6.24 4.36 -36.79
C LYS A 163 -6.10 3.16 -35.85
N ARG A 164 -5.63 2.02 -36.35
CA ARG A 164 -5.37 0.85 -35.51
C ARG A 164 -3.89 0.61 -35.32
N THR A 165 -3.54 0.04 -34.19
CA THR A 165 -2.16 -0.26 -33.85
C THR A 165 -1.55 -1.29 -34.79
N GLY A 166 -2.34 -2.26 -35.29
CA GLY A 166 -1.94 -3.24 -36.28
C GLY A 166 -1.66 -2.70 -37.69
N HIS A 167 -2.10 -1.49 -38.03
CA HIS A 167 -1.77 -0.82 -39.31
C HIS A 167 -0.38 -0.19 -39.25
N ASN A 168 0.04 0.31 -38.08
CA ASN A 168 1.36 0.90 -37.83
C ASN A 168 2.17 0.09 -36.81
N LYS A 169 2.46 -1.18 -37.11
CA LYS A 169 3.14 -2.11 -36.19
C LYS A 169 4.49 -1.62 -35.66
N LEU A 170 5.23 -0.82 -36.44
CA LEU A 170 6.50 -0.25 -36.01
C LEU A 170 6.32 0.74 -34.85
N LEU A 171 5.26 1.53 -34.86
CA LEU A 171 4.95 2.52 -33.83
C LEU A 171 4.45 1.87 -32.53
N PHE A 172 3.90 0.65 -32.62
CA PHE A 172 3.25 -0.04 -31.50
C PHE A 172 3.85 -1.42 -31.20
N SER A 173 5.15 -1.58 -31.43
CA SER A 173 5.88 -2.85 -31.20
C SER A 173 5.75 -3.38 -29.76
N ASP A 174 5.57 -2.49 -28.78
CA ASP A 174 5.32 -2.81 -27.37
C ASP A 174 3.99 -3.53 -27.09
N LEU A 175 2.99 -3.43 -27.99
CA LEU A 175 1.67 -4.09 -27.81
C LEU A 175 1.69 -5.57 -28.24
N GLY A 176 2.83 -6.05 -28.74
CA GLY A 176 3.00 -7.44 -29.16
C GLY A 176 2.04 -7.83 -30.29
N LYS A 177 1.21 -8.87 -30.07
CA LYS A 177 0.24 -9.38 -31.05
C LYS A 177 -1.14 -8.72 -30.96
N GLN A 178 -1.34 -7.78 -30.04
CA GLN A 178 -2.65 -7.16 -29.84
C GLN A 178 -2.88 -6.03 -30.86
N ASP A 179 -4.05 -6.05 -31.50
CA ASP A 179 -4.50 -5.00 -32.40
C ASP A 179 -5.62 -4.20 -31.72
N ALA A 180 -5.46 -2.89 -31.67
CA ALA A 180 -6.32 -2.00 -30.90
C ALA A 180 -6.69 -0.75 -31.72
N CYS A 181 -7.89 -0.22 -31.49
CA CYS A 181 -8.31 1.07 -31.98
C CYS A 181 -7.66 2.17 -31.13
N SER A 182 -7.02 3.14 -31.77
CA SER A 182 -6.44 4.32 -31.08
C SER A 182 -7.39 5.53 -31.07
N ASP A 183 -8.62 5.37 -31.54
CA ASP A 183 -9.66 6.41 -31.56
C ASP A 183 -10.87 5.99 -30.71
N PRO A 184 -10.90 6.41 -29.43
CA PRO A 184 -11.97 6.05 -28.51
C PRO A 184 -13.35 6.55 -28.94
N SER A 185 -13.41 7.71 -29.58
CA SER A 185 -14.67 8.30 -30.02
C SER A 185 -15.31 7.48 -31.15
N CYS A 186 -14.50 7.03 -32.11
CA CYS A 186 -14.92 6.16 -33.18
C CYS A 186 -15.39 4.79 -32.66
N TYR A 187 -14.62 4.19 -31.74
CA TYR A 187 -14.97 2.91 -31.16
C TYR A 187 -16.29 2.99 -30.37
N GLN A 188 -16.45 4.02 -29.53
CA GLN A 188 -17.67 4.21 -28.75
C GLN A 188 -18.89 4.43 -29.66
N ALA A 189 -18.76 5.23 -30.71
CA ALA A 189 -19.83 5.42 -31.69
C ALA A 189 -20.24 4.10 -32.37
N LYS A 190 -19.28 3.22 -32.68
CA LYS A 190 -19.55 1.88 -33.23
C LYS A 190 -20.23 0.96 -32.20
N VAL A 191 -19.81 1.00 -30.94
CA VAL A 191 -20.48 0.27 -29.85
C VAL A 191 -21.93 0.75 -29.69
N ASP A 192 -22.15 2.06 -29.70
CA ASP A 192 -23.49 2.65 -29.56
C ASP A 192 -24.40 2.28 -30.73
N ALA A 193 -23.89 2.36 -31.96
CA ALA A 193 -24.62 1.92 -33.15
C ALA A 193 -24.93 0.41 -33.11
N HIS A 194 -23.98 -0.41 -32.65
CA HIS A 194 -24.19 -1.84 -32.49
C HIS A 194 -25.29 -2.16 -31.46
N VAL A 195 -25.25 -1.50 -30.30
CA VAL A 195 -26.29 -1.65 -29.26
C VAL A 195 -27.65 -1.23 -29.81
N ALA A 196 -27.74 -0.08 -30.49
CA ALA A 196 -28.98 0.41 -31.09
C ALA A 196 -29.53 -0.59 -32.13
N ASN A 197 -28.68 -1.10 -33.02
CA ASN A 197 -29.06 -2.09 -34.03
C ASN A 197 -29.53 -3.40 -33.39
N ALA A 198 -28.86 -3.88 -32.33
CA ALA A 198 -29.24 -5.09 -31.63
C ALA A 198 -30.61 -4.95 -30.94
N ILE A 199 -30.87 -3.81 -30.30
CA ILE A 199 -32.17 -3.50 -29.68
C ILE A 199 -33.27 -3.43 -30.75
N ALA A 200 -33.00 -2.77 -31.88
CA ALA A 200 -33.95 -2.65 -32.98
C ALA A 200 -34.26 -4.01 -33.64
N ALA A 201 -33.25 -4.86 -33.82
CA ALA A 201 -33.39 -6.18 -34.42
C ALA A 201 -34.14 -7.17 -33.50
N LYS A 202 -33.99 -7.04 -32.17
CA LYS A 202 -34.66 -7.90 -31.20
C LYS A 202 -35.20 -7.08 -30.02
N PRO A 203 -36.41 -6.50 -30.14
CA PRO A 203 -37.02 -5.67 -29.10
C PRO A 203 -37.25 -6.37 -27.75
N THR A 204 -37.22 -7.72 -27.74
CA THR A 204 -37.31 -8.53 -26.52
C THR A 204 -36.01 -8.59 -25.72
N LEU A 205 -34.89 -8.03 -26.22
CA LEU A 205 -33.63 -7.95 -25.49
C LEU A 205 -33.79 -7.03 -24.28
N VAL A 206 -33.55 -7.57 -23.10
CA VAL A 206 -33.53 -6.77 -21.87
C VAL A 206 -32.28 -5.88 -21.89
N GLN A 207 -32.43 -4.61 -21.60
CA GLN A 207 -31.29 -3.70 -21.48
C GLN A 207 -30.82 -3.70 -20.03
N ILE A 208 -29.54 -3.98 -19.79
CA ILE A 208 -28.94 -3.99 -18.45
C ILE A 208 -27.80 -2.99 -18.33
N SER A 209 -27.59 -2.47 -17.12
CA SER A 209 -26.38 -1.71 -16.77
C SER A 209 -25.48 -2.53 -15.86
N THR A 210 -24.18 -2.53 -16.16
CA THR A 210 -23.11 -3.04 -15.29
C THR A 210 -22.43 -1.90 -14.49
N GLY A 211 -22.79 -0.66 -14.77
CA GLY A 211 -22.28 0.53 -14.08
C GLY A 211 -22.78 0.64 -12.64
N TYR A 212 -22.01 1.39 -11.84
CA TYR A 212 -22.37 1.73 -10.46
C TYR A 212 -23.39 2.87 -10.37
N THR A 213 -23.49 3.67 -11.43
CA THR A 213 -24.41 4.81 -11.51
C THR A 213 -25.84 4.31 -11.71
N LYS A 214 -26.80 4.91 -10.99
CA LYS A 214 -28.21 4.61 -11.22
C LYS A 214 -28.60 5.12 -12.61
N PRO A 215 -29.28 4.30 -13.45
CA PRO A 215 -29.88 4.77 -14.68
C PRO A 215 -30.82 5.96 -14.40
N GLN A 216 -30.97 6.86 -15.38
CA GLN A 216 -31.91 7.96 -15.30
C GLN A 216 -33.33 7.44 -15.03
N GLU A 217 -34.10 8.18 -14.25
CA GLU A 217 -35.47 7.82 -13.88
C GLU A 217 -36.34 7.70 -15.13
N GLY A 218 -36.99 6.55 -15.32
CA GLY A 218 -37.75 6.23 -16.54
C GLY A 218 -36.97 5.48 -17.64
N SER A 219 -35.67 5.20 -17.45
CA SER A 219 -34.91 4.39 -18.40
C SER A 219 -35.37 2.93 -18.45
N ALA A 220 -35.40 2.34 -19.65
CA ALA A 220 -35.65 0.92 -19.87
C ALA A 220 -34.49 0.01 -19.38
N ILE A 221 -33.39 0.60 -18.92
CA ILE A 221 -32.18 -0.10 -18.48
C ILE A 221 -32.35 -0.62 -17.04
N VAL A 222 -32.20 -1.93 -16.88
CA VAL A 222 -32.25 -2.60 -15.57
C VAL A 222 -30.89 -2.45 -14.86
N PRO A 223 -30.85 -1.83 -13.65
CA PRO A 223 -29.61 -1.61 -12.92
C PRO A 223 -29.00 -2.91 -12.36
N ARG A 224 -27.69 -2.90 -12.10
CA ARG A 224 -26.90 -4.07 -11.65
C ARG A 224 -27.49 -4.87 -10.48
N GLY A 225 -28.16 -4.20 -9.55
CA GLY A 225 -28.77 -4.82 -8.37
C GLY A 225 -30.13 -5.48 -8.60
N LYS A 226 -30.73 -5.35 -9.79
CA LYS A 226 -32.07 -5.86 -10.12
C LYS A 226 -32.06 -7.07 -11.05
N TYR A 227 -30.90 -7.61 -11.40
CA TYR A 227 -30.79 -8.84 -12.18
C TYR A 227 -29.67 -9.74 -11.68
N VAL A 228 -29.77 -11.03 -12.02
CA VAL A 228 -28.70 -12.01 -11.85
C VAL A 228 -28.21 -12.45 -13.22
N ALA A 229 -26.93 -12.21 -13.52
CA ALA A 229 -26.28 -12.75 -14.70
C ALA A 229 -26.02 -14.25 -14.54
N ILE A 230 -26.40 -15.02 -15.56
CA ILE A 230 -26.21 -16.46 -15.63
C ILE A 230 -24.87 -16.71 -16.29
N ALA A 231 -23.97 -17.39 -15.58
CA ALA A 231 -22.64 -17.72 -16.07
C ALA A 231 -22.73 -18.62 -17.31
N SER A 232 -21.95 -18.28 -18.33
CA SER A 232 -21.75 -19.11 -19.52
C SER A 232 -20.80 -20.28 -19.25
N GLU A 233 -19.88 -20.10 -18.30
CA GLU A 233 -18.91 -21.12 -17.89
C GLU A 233 -19.52 -22.20 -16.99
N LYS A 234 -18.99 -23.42 -17.10
CA LYS A 234 -19.37 -24.52 -16.20
C LYS A 234 -18.80 -24.29 -14.80
N PRO A 235 -19.55 -24.62 -13.73
CA PRO A 235 -19.03 -24.55 -12.37
C PRO A 235 -17.84 -25.51 -12.20
N LYS A 236 -16.80 -25.07 -11.49
CA LYS A 236 -15.59 -25.87 -11.23
C LYS A 236 -15.86 -26.99 -10.23
N ASP A 237 -16.70 -26.70 -9.22
CA ASP A 237 -17.01 -27.62 -8.12
C ASP A 237 -18.51 -27.66 -7.81
N LYS A 238 -18.92 -28.71 -7.06
CA LYS A 238 -20.32 -28.91 -6.64
C LYS A 238 -20.88 -27.75 -5.81
N GLU A 239 -20.04 -27.09 -5.01
CA GLU A 239 -20.44 -25.93 -4.22
C GLU A 239 -20.74 -24.72 -5.11
N GLN A 240 -19.89 -24.48 -6.12
CA GLN A 240 -20.09 -23.40 -7.09
C GLN A 240 -21.36 -23.62 -7.93
N ALA A 241 -21.66 -24.87 -8.28
CA ALA A 241 -22.88 -25.24 -9.00
C ALA A 241 -24.18 -24.90 -8.24
N GLN A 242 -24.13 -24.79 -6.91
CA GLN A 242 -25.30 -24.44 -6.11
C GLN A 242 -25.62 -22.94 -6.14
N ARG A 243 -24.67 -22.10 -6.55
CA ARG A 243 -24.86 -20.63 -6.59
C ARG A 243 -25.88 -20.26 -7.66
N PRO A 244 -26.75 -19.24 -7.41
CA PRO A 244 -27.80 -18.85 -8.35
C PRO A 244 -27.29 -18.50 -9.76
N GLN A 245 -26.08 -17.95 -9.87
CA GLN A 245 -25.43 -17.57 -11.13
C GLN A 245 -25.17 -18.77 -12.07
N TYR A 246 -25.11 -20.00 -11.55
CA TYR A 246 -24.89 -21.22 -12.34
C TYR A 246 -26.18 -22.04 -12.54
N LYS A 247 -27.32 -21.54 -12.04
CA LYS A 247 -28.62 -22.20 -12.18
C LYS A 247 -29.44 -21.46 -13.23
N SER A 248 -29.86 -22.16 -14.27
CA SER A 248 -30.87 -21.65 -15.20
C SER A 248 -32.24 -21.60 -14.53
N CYS A 249 -33.07 -20.63 -14.92
CA CYS A 249 -34.46 -20.56 -14.48
C CYS A 249 -35.40 -20.35 -15.68
N ARG A 250 -36.71 -20.51 -15.47
CA ARG A 250 -37.72 -20.28 -16.52
C ARG A 250 -37.83 -18.84 -17.01
N PHE A 251 -37.30 -17.89 -16.24
CA PHE A 251 -37.32 -16.45 -16.55
C PHE A 251 -35.99 -15.97 -17.13
N THR A 252 -35.12 -16.89 -17.54
CA THR A 252 -33.85 -16.54 -18.16
C THR A 252 -34.13 -15.92 -19.53
N THR A 253 -33.68 -14.69 -19.73
CA THR A 253 -33.78 -13.97 -21.01
C THR A 253 -32.40 -13.50 -21.45
N GLU A 254 -32.26 -13.22 -22.73
CA GLU A 254 -31.09 -12.54 -23.25
C GLU A 254 -31.18 -11.05 -22.92
N ALA A 255 -30.04 -10.49 -22.52
CA ALA A 255 -29.89 -9.08 -22.22
C ALA A 255 -28.65 -8.53 -22.87
N ILE A 256 -28.76 -7.31 -23.41
CA ILE A 256 -27.62 -6.56 -23.91
C ILE A 256 -27.17 -5.56 -22.85
N ILE A 257 -25.86 -5.46 -22.64
CA ILE A 257 -25.29 -4.42 -21.78
C ILE A 257 -25.41 -3.09 -22.53
N ALA A 258 -26.34 -2.25 -22.11
CA ALA A 258 -26.60 -0.93 -22.70
C ALA A 258 -25.68 0.15 -22.11
N ASP A 259 -25.18 -0.06 -20.89
CA ASP A 259 -24.34 0.88 -20.16
C ASP A 259 -23.38 0.16 -19.20
N GLY A 260 -22.19 0.73 -19.02
CA GLY A 260 -21.12 0.22 -18.16
C GLY A 260 -20.08 -0.66 -18.87
N HIS A 261 -19.32 -1.42 -18.08
CA HIS A 261 -18.30 -2.34 -18.57
C HIS A 261 -18.93 -3.48 -19.41
N GLY A 262 -18.31 -3.80 -20.55
CA GLY A 262 -18.81 -4.81 -21.49
C GLY A 262 -19.97 -4.35 -22.38
N LYS A 263 -20.19 -3.03 -22.52
CA LYS A 263 -21.27 -2.46 -23.34
C LYS A 263 -21.27 -3.06 -24.76
N GLY A 264 -22.45 -3.50 -25.21
CA GLY A 264 -22.64 -4.22 -26.48
C GLY A 264 -22.64 -5.73 -26.36
N GLU A 265 -22.12 -6.32 -25.27
CA GLU A 265 -22.17 -7.77 -25.09
C GLU A 265 -23.57 -8.26 -24.72
N VAL A 266 -23.91 -9.47 -25.20
CA VAL A 266 -25.16 -10.14 -24.88
C VAL A 266 -24.91 -11.24 -23.86
N HIS A 267 -25.63 -11.17 -22.74
CA HIS A 267 -25.57 -12.12 -21.63
C HIS A 267 -26.93 -12.74 -21.37
N LYS A 268 -26.95 -13.91 -20.73
CA LYS A 268 -28.19 -14.50 -20.20
C LYS A 268 -28.40 -13.99 -18.79
N VAL A 269 -29.58 -13.45 -18.49
CA VAL A 269 -29.90 -12.91 -17.15
C VAL A 269 -31.29 -13.34 -16.69
N CYS A 270 -31.50 -13.30 -15.39
CA CYS A 270 -32.83 -13.31 -14.78
C CYS A 270 -33.06 -11.96 -14.08
N ALA A 271 -34.00 -11.17 -14.58
CA ALA A 271 -34.41 -9.89 -13.99
C ALA A 271 -35.77 -9.97 -13.27
N ASN A 272 -36.38 -11.16 -13.19
CA ASN A 272 -37.70 -11.32 -12.58
C ASN A 272 -37.59 -11.38 -11.04
N PRO A 273 -38.15 -10.40 -10.30
CA PRO A 273 -38.07 -10.36 -8.83
C PRO A 273 -38.84 -11.50 -8.15
N ALA A 274 -39.75 -12.17 -8.86
CA ALA A 274 -40.49 -13.34 -8.35
C ALA A 274 -39.79 -14.68 -8.64
N CYS A 275 -38.56 -14.68 -9.17
CA CYS A 275 -37.84 -15.91 -9.46
C CYS A 275 -37.39 -16.60 -8.15
N PRO A 276 -37.85 -17.83 -7.84
CA PRO A 276 -37.48 -18.51 -6.60
C PRO A 276 -36.02 -18.95 -6.55
N ILE A 277 -35.35 -19.07 -7.71
CA ILE A 277 -33.95 -19.50 -7.82
C ILE A 277 -32.99 -18.33 -7.58
N HIS A 278 -33.29 -17.16 -8.14
CA HIS A 278 -32.39 -16.00 -8.18
C HIS A 278 -32.76 -14.90 -7.18
N HIS A 279 -34.04 -14.81 -6.83
CA HIS A 279 -34.58 -13.88 -5.83
C HIS A 279 -35.38 -14.67 -4.77
N PRO A 280 -34.74 -15.63 -4.06
CA PRO A 280 -35.44 -16.34 -3.00
C PRO A 280 -35.94 -15.32 -1.97
N LYS A 281 -37.24 -15.36 -1.65
CA LYS A 281 -37.81 -14.53 -0.59
C LYS A 281 -36.99 -14.79 0.66
N LYS A 282 -36.30 -13.76 1.17
CA LYS A 282 -35.67 -13.85 2.48
C LYS A 282 -36.78 -14.22 3.45
N GLN A 283 -36.69 -15.40 4.07
CA GLN A 283 -37.47 -15.65 5.27
C GLN A 283 -37.08 -14.56 6.25
N SER A 284 -38.05 -13.77 6.67
CA SER A 284 -37.89 -12.82 7.77
C SER A 284 -37.58 -13.63 9.02
N HIS A 285 -36.30 -13.97 9.22
CA HIS A 285 -35.87 -14.52 10.48
C HIS A 285 -36.05 -13.42 11.52
N ASN A 286 -36.85 -13.68 12.55
CA ASN A 286 -36.92 -12.90 13.79
C ASN A 286 -35.54 -12.67 14.45
N ALA A 287 -34.48 -13.31 13.94
CA ALA A 287 -33.08 -13.05 14.25
C ALA A 287 -32.68 -11.57 14.04
N ASP A 288 -33.25 -10.86 13.05
CA ASP A 288 -32.90 -9.44 12.83
C ASP A 288 -33.40 -8.51 13.96
N ALA A 289 -34.54 -8.83 14.59
CA ALA A 289 -35.05 -8.07 15.72
C ALA A 289 -34.25 -8.37 16.99
N SER A 290 -34.03 -9.67 17.30
CA SER A 290 -33.23 -10.11 18.45
C SER A 290 -31.78 -9.61 18.37
N PHE A 291 -31.17 -9.67 17.18
CA PHE A 291 -29.81 -9.19 16.95
C PHE A 291 -29.69 -7.68 17.11
N LYS A 292 -30.68 -6.91 16.62
CA LYS A 292 -30.73 -5.46 16.84
C LYS A 292 -30.91 -5.12 18.32
N THR A 293 -31.80 -5.80 19.04
CA THR A 293 -31.99 -5.59 20.48
C THR A 293 -30.75 -5.96 21.29
N ASP A 294 -30.05 -7.04 20.92
CA ASP A 294 -28.80 -7.45 21.55
C ASP A 294 -27.67 -6.46 21.28
N GLN A 295 -27.55 -5.97 20.03
CA GLN A 295 -26.57 -4.96 19.67
C GLN A 295 -26.83 -3.63 20.39
N GLU A 296 -28.09 -3.22 20.54
CA GLU A 296 -28.47 -2.02 21.28
C GLU A 296 -28.21 -2.17 22.77
N ARG A 297 -28.50 -3.35 23.36
CA ARG A 297 -28.13 -3.70 24.73
C ARG A 297 -26.61 -3.61 24.93
N GLN A 298 -25.81 -4.21 24.06
CA GLN A 298 -24.34 -4.15 24.13
C GLN A 298 -23.82 -2.72 24.01
N ARG A 299 -24.37 -1.90 23.09
CA ARG A 299 -23.99 -0.49 22.96
C ARG A 299 -24.33 0.30 24.23
N ARG A 300 -25.51 0.05 24.83
CA ARG A 300 -25.94 0.67 26.08
C ARG A 300 -25.04 0.26 27.25
N GLU A 301 -24.74 -1.03 27.39
CA GLU A 301 -23.83 -1.54 28.41
C GLU A 301 -22.41 -0.97 28.26
N ALA A 302 -21.88 -0.90 27.04
CA ALA A 302 -20.59 -0.28 26.76
C ALA A 302 -20.59 1.23 27.07
N ALA A 303 -21.67 1.94 26.73
CA ALA A 303 -21.82 3.37 27.06
C ALA A 303 -21.88 3.59 28.58
N ILE A 304 -22.61 2.73 29.31
CA ILE A 304 -22.67 2.76 30.78
C ILE A 304 -21.30 2.45 31.37
N ALA A 305 -20.62 1.41 30.90
CA ALA A 305 -19.28 1.03 31.38
C ALA A 305 -18.25 2.14 31.14
N ASN A 306 -18.26 2.75 29.95
CA ASN A 306 -17.36 3.86 29.62
C ASN A 306 -17.64 5.12 30.45
N THR A 307 -18.91 5.50 30.57
CA THR A 307 -19.29 6.68 31.39
C THR A 307 -19.02 6.44 32.87
N THR A 308 -19.29 5.24 33.38
CA THR A 308 -18.98 4.84 34.76
C THR A 308 -17.47 4.85 35.00
N GLY A 309 -16.67 4.25 34.11
CA GLY A 309 -15.22 4.25 34.21
C GLY A 309 -14.64 5.67 34.22
N ARG A 310 -15.14 6.57 33.36
CA ARG A 310 -14.74 7.99 33.35
C ARG A 310 -15.09 8.70 34.65
N ARG A 311 -16.29 8.47 35.21
CA ARG A 311 -16.72 9.08 36.48
C ARG A 311 -15.93 8.55 37.67
N ILE A 312 -15.65 7.25 37.71
CA ILE A 312 -14.79 6.63 38.73
C ILE A 312 -13.39 7.24 38.64
N LEU A 313 -12.83 7.38 37.45
CA LEU A 313 -11.51 7.98 37.26
C LEU A 313 -11.48 9.45 37.74
N ALA A 314 -12.52 10.23 37.43
CA ALA A 314 -12.64 11.60 37.91
C ALA A 314 -12.72 11.65 39.45
N ALA A 315 -13.57 10.84 40.07
CA ALA A 315 -13.68 10.77 41.53
C ALA A 315 -12.37 10.31 42.21
N ILE A 316 -11.63 9.39 41.57
CA ILE A 316 -10.29 9.01 42.02
C ILE A 316 -9.36 10.21 41.94
N ALA A 317 -9.33 10.93 40.81
CA ALA A 317 -8.49 12.11 40.62
C ALA A 317 -8.79 13.20 41.65
N ASP A 318 -10.06 13.45 41.95
CA ASP A 318 -10.50 14.40 42.99
C ASP A 318 -10.07 13.96 44.41
N ALA A 319 -9.94 12.66 44.64
CA ALA A 319 -9.49 12.08 45.90
C ALA A 319 -7.97 11.98 46.03
N VAL A 320 -7.20 12.20 44.96
CA VAL A 320 -5.73 12.19 45.02
C VAL A 320 -5.24 13.43 45.79
N PRO A 321 -4.45 13.27 46.86
CA PRO A 321 -3.94 14.40 47.60
C PRO A 321 -2.95 15.23 46.76
N VAL A 322 -2.90 16.55 46.99
CA VAL A 322 -1.98 17.49 46.32
C VAL A 322 -0.51 17.04 46.42
N ARG A 323 -0.17 16.33 47.50
CA ARG A 323 1.10 15.62 47.69
C ARG A 323 0.81 14.14 47.93
N LEU A 324 1.38 13.28 47.09
CA LEU A 324 1.27 11.83 47.26
C LEU A 324 1.94 11.39 48.57
N MET A 325 1.20 10.62 49.37
CA MET A 325 1.70 10.05 50.63
C MET A 325 2.36 8.70 50.38
N LYS A 326 3.12 8.17 51.35
CA LYS A 326 3.73 6.82 51.29
C LYS A 326 2.80 5.74 50.74
N ARG A 327 1.53 5.72 51.18
CA ARG A 327 0.53 4.74 50.73
C ARG A 327 0.31 4.82 49.22
N ASP A 328 0.22 6.03 48.67
CA ASP A 328 -0.08 6.25 47.26
C ASP A 328 1.16 5.94 46.40
N LEU A 329 2.34 6.36 46.86
CA LEU A 329 3.62 6.03 46.21
C LEU A 329 3.87 4.51 46.19
N LEU A 330 3.58 3.82 47.30
CA LEU A 330 3.70 2.37 47.40
C LEU A 330 2.74 1.67 46.44
N PHE A 331 1.47 2.10 46.41
CA PHE A 331 0.46 1.55 45.51
C PHE A 331 0.89 1.65 44.04
N ILE A 332 1.36 2.83 43.61
CA ILE A 332 1.80 3.04 42.22
C ILE A 332 3.07 2.22 41.95
N ALA A 333 4.02 2.18 42.88
CA ALA A 333 5.29 1.47 42.70
C ALA A 333 5.10 -0.04 42.56
N GLU A 334 4.23 -0.65 43.38
CA GLU A 334 3.91 -2.08 43.26
C GLU A 334 3.25 -2.41 41.91
N ARG A 335 2.36 -1.55 41.40
CA ARG A 335 1.67 -1.75 40.11
C ARG A 335 2.61 -1.59 38.93
N LEU A 336 3.45 -0.56 38.92
CA LEU A 336 4.44 -0.37 37.86
C LEU A 336 5.49 -1.47 37.85
N ALA A 337 5.94 -1.92 39.02
CA ALA A 337 6.90 -3.02 39.13
C ALA A 337 6.34 -4.32 38.53
N SER A 338 5.03 -4.58 38.69
CA SER A 338 4.40 -5.78 38.11
C SER A 338 4.31 -5.77 36.57
N LEU A 339 4.51 -4.61 35.92
CA LEU A 339 4.48 -4.47 34.47
C LEU A 339 5.86 -4.65 33.81
N LEU A 340 6.94 -4.72 34.58
CA LEU A 340 8.30 -4.98 34.06
C LEU A 340 8.56 -6.48 33.92
N ASP A 341 9.33 -6.84 32.89
CA ASP A 341 9.90 -8.18 32.76
C ASP A 341 11.01 -8.43 33.80
N GLU A 342 11.38 -9.70 34.01
CA GLU A 342 12.35 -10.08 35.06
C GLU A 342 13.73 -9.43 34.83
N ASN A 343 14.12 -9.20 33.57
CA ASN A 343 15.38 -8.56 33.21
C ASN A 343 15.41 -7.08 33.64
N ARG A 344 14.38 -6.30 33.31
CA ARG A 344 14.30 -4.88 33.68
C ARG A 344 14.07 -4.70 35.16
N LEU A 345 13.25 -5.55 35.78
CA LEU A 345 13.08 -5.57 37.22
C LEU A 345 14.41 -5.84 37.92
N SER A 346 15.27 -6.70 37.35
CA SER A 346 16.60 -6.97 37.90
C SER A 346 17.53 -5.75 37.88
N ILE A 347 17.38 -4.83 36.92
CA ILE A 347 18.19 -3.61 36.84
C ILE A 347 17.88 -2.73 38.06
N VAL A 348 16.60 -2.50 38.34
CA VAL A 348 16.14 -1.70 39.48
C VAL A 348 16.45 -2.41 40.80
N ALA A 349 16.09 -3.68 40.92
CA ALA A 349 16.29 -4.48 42.14
C ALA A 349 17.76 -4.51 42.58
N ARG A 350 18.71 -4.62 41.63
CA ARG A 350 20.15 -4.63 41.94
C ARG A 350 20.64 -3.33 42.58
N ARG A 351 20.08 -2.19 42.21
CA ARG A 351 20.44 -0.89 42.81
C ARG A 351 20.14 -0.86 44.31
N TYR A 352 19.06 -1.53 44.71
CA TYR A 352 18.64 -1.65 46.11
C TYR A 352 19.19 -2.91 46.80
N GLY A 353 20.20 -3.57 46.21
CA GLY A 353 20.86 -4.74 46.79
C GLY A 353 20.05 -6.03 46.71
N ILE A 354 18.93 -6.06 45.97
CA ILE A 354 18.07 -7.23 45.86
C ILE A 354 18.57 -8.10 44.71
N LYS A 355 18.96 -9.34 45.03
CA LYS A 355 19.39 -10.35 44.06
C LYS A 355 18.61 -11.64 44.30
N LYS A 356 18.20 -12.30 43.21
CA LYS A 356 17.58 -13.62 43.26
C LYS A 356 18.66 -14.66 43.56
N ALA A 357 18.52 -15.40 44.65
CA ALA A 357 19.32 -16.60 44.91
C ALA A 357 18.66 -17.83 44.26
N LYS A 358 19.41 -18.92 44.05
CA LYS A 358 18.90 -20.12 43.36
C LYS A 358 17.64 -20.72 44.02
N ASP A 359 17.50 -20.57 45.33
CA ASP A 359 16.39 -21.14 46.13
C ASP A 359 15.54 -20.07 46.84
N SER A 360 15.54 -18.81 46.37
CA SER A 360 14.76 -17.72 46.97
C SER A 360 13.42 -17.49 46.26
N ASP A 361 12.51 -16.80 46.95
CA ASP A 361 11.30 -16.22 46.36
C ASP A 361 11.57 -15.49 45.03
N SER A 362 10.54 -15.43 44.17
CA SER A 362 10.61 -14.71 42.89
C SER A 362 11.07 -13.27 43.10
N LEU A 363 11.87 -12.74 42.16
CA LEU A 363 12.41 -11.38 42.24
C LEU A 363 11.32 -10.32 42.46
N GLY A 364 10.15 -10.49 41.84
CA GLY A 364 8.97 -9.63 42.05
C GLY A 364 8.46 -9.62 43.49
N LYS A 365 8.33 -10.79 44.13
CA LYS A 365 7.93 -10.88 45.55
C LYS A 365 8.94 -10.21 46.48
N LEU A 366 10.23 -10.46 46.26
CA LEU A 366 11.31 -9.83 47.04
C LEU A 366 11.30 -8.31 46.87
N PHE A 367 11.07 -7.83 45.65
CA PHE A 367 10.98 -6.41 45.35
C PHE A 367 9.75 -5.76 46.01
N VAL A 368 8.57 -6.36 45.90
CA VAL A 368 7.35 -5.88 46.57
C VAL A 368 7.53 -5.85 48.10
N ALA A 369 8.14 -6.88 48.69
CA ALA A 369 8.44 -6.91 50.12
C ALA A 369 9.38 -5.77 50.56
N TYR A 370 10.35 -5.42 49.72
CA TYR A 370 11.21 -4.26 49.92
C TYR A 370 10.43 -2.95 49.85
N LEU A 371 9.59 -2.75 48.82
CA LEU A 371 8.82 -1.50 48.65
C LEU A 371 7.94 -1.19 49.87
N ARG A 372 7.31 -2.19 50.48
CA ARG A 372 6.47 -2.00 51.68
C ARG A 372 7.23 -1.39 52.86
N ARG A 373 8.53 -1.65 52.95
CA ARG A 373 9.42 -1.15 54.02
C ARG A 373 10.15 0.13 53.63
N ALA A 374 10.15 0.50 52.34
CA ALA A 374 10.86 1.66 51.84
C ALA A 374 10.26 2.98 52.35
N GLU A 375 11.11 4.00 52.44
CA GLU A 375 10.72 5.38 52.73
C GLU A 375 10.16 6.08 51.48
N GLU A 376 9.47 7.20 51.66
CA GLU A 376 8.84 7.95 50.56
C GLU A 376 9.84 8.41 49.49
N SER A 377 11.04 8.82 49.89
CA SER A 377 12.14 9.22 49.01
C SER A 377 12.59 8.07 48.09
N VAL A 378 12.66 6.86 48.66
CA VAL A 378 13.02 5.64 47.95
C VAL A 378 11.90 5.22 47.00
N LEU A 379 10.65 5.26 47.45
CA LEU A 379 9.49 4.95 46.60
C LEU A 379 9.39 5.93 45.41
N GLY A 380 9.62 7.22 45.64
CA GLY A 380 9.69 8.23 44.58
C GLY A 380 10.77 7.92 43.54
N SER A 381 11.96 7.49 43.99
CA SER A 381 13.05 7.09 43.10
C SER A 381 12.70 5.83 42.29
N VAL A 382 12.14 4.81 42.95
CA VAL A 382 11.68 3.57 42.29
C VAL A 382 10.63 3.88 41.22
N LEU A 383 9.69 4.77 41.49
CA LEU A 383 8.64 5.15 40.54
C LEU A 383 9.23 5.72 39.25
N VAL A 384 10.20 6.63 39.38
CA VAL A 384 10.89 7.23 38.24
C VAL A 384 11.63 6.16 37.43
N GLU A 385 12.43 5.32 38.10
CA GLU A 385 13.19 4.24 37.46
C GLU A 385 12.29 3.24 36.72
N THR A 386 11.22 2.81 37.37
CA THR A 386 10.28 1.83 36.82
C THR A 386 9.51 2.40 35.65
N THR A 387 9.14 3.69 35.70
CA THR A 387 8.45 4.38 34.59
C THR A 387 9.35 4.52 33.37
N ILE A 388 10.60 4.96 33.53
CA ILE A 388 11.58 5.08 32.44
C ILE A 388 11.79 3.71 31.76
N LEU A 389 11.97 2.65 32.56
CA LEU A 389 12.15 1.30 32.04
C LEU A 389 10.89 0.75 31.37
N TYR A 390 9.69 1.09 31.86
CA TYR A 390 8.43 0.67 31.25
C TYR A 390 8.19 1.36 29.89
N ILE A 391 8.43 2.67 29.80
CA ILE A 391 8.32 3.42 28.52
C ILE A 391 9.32 2.89 27.50
N SER A 392 10.53 2.54 27.95
CA SER A 392 11.56 1.90 27.12
C SER A 392 11.17 0.51 26.60
N ILE A 393 10.01 -0.06 26.97
CA ILE A 393 9.46 -1.30 26.37
C ILE A 393 8.77 -0.96 25.04
N ARG A 394 8.12 0.21 24.97
CA ARG A 394 7.29 0.64 23.85
C ARG A 394 8.03 1.56 22.88
N HIS A 395 9.13 2.17 23.31
CA HIS A 395 9.89 3.19 22.59
C HIS A 395 11.40 2.91 22.58
N ASN A 396 12.16 3.70 21.82
CA ASN A 396 13.62 3.57 21.73
C ASN A 396 14.27 3.83 23.10
N PRO A 397 14.97 2.83 23.70
CA PRO A 397 15.49 2.93 25.06
C PRO A 397 16.57 4.00 25.21
N VAL A 398 17.36 4.27 24.17
CA VAL A 398 18.41 5.30 24.20
C VAL A 398 17.78 6.68 24.29
N GLN A 399 16.79 6.94 23.44
CA GLN A 399 16.08 8.22 23.43
C GLN A 399 15.35 8.47 24.75
N VAL A 400 14.61 7.48 25.27
CA VAL A 400 13.88 7.59 26.55
C VAL A 400 14.83 7.89 27.71
N LEU A 401 16.02 7.28 27.73
CA LEU A 401 17.04 7.54 28.76
C LEU A 401 17.64 8.94 28.63
N HIS A 402 17.89 9.44 27.41
CA HIS A 402 18.39 10.81 27.20
C HIS A 402 17.35 11.88 27.58
N GLU A 403 16.07 11.66 27.24
CA GLU A 403 14.97 12.56 27.63
C GLU A 403 14.82 12.62 29.17
N ALA A 404 14.88 11.46 29.83
CA ALA A 404 14.88 11.39 31.28
C ALA A 404 16.12 12.07 31.89
N ALA A 405 17.31 11.83 31.34
CA ALA A 405 18.54 12.46 31.81
C ALA A 405 18.46 14.00 31.72
N ALA A 406 17.90 14.53 30.63
CA ALA A 406 17.66 15.96 30.49
C ALA A 406 16.68 16.50 31.56
N ALA A 407 15.57 15.81 31.80
CA ALA A 407 14.57 16.20 32.80
C ALA A 407 15.14 16.24 34.24
N TYR A 408 16.04 15.32 34.56
CA TYR A 408 16.72 15.25 35.86
C TYR A 408 18.08 15.96 35.89
N LYS A 409 18.45 16.71 34.83
CA LYS A 409 19.72 17.45 34.70
C LYS A 409 20.95 16.56 34.90
N VAL A 410 20.90 15.33 34.40
CA VAL A 410 21.98 14.35 34.40
C VAL A 410 22.73 14.42 33.06
N ASP A 411 24.05 14.56 33.11
CA ASP A 411 24.90 14.55 31.93
C ASP A 411 25.12 13.11 31.42
N ALA A 412 24.24 12.69 30.50
CA ALA A 412 24.28 11.36 29.90
C ALA A 412 25.55 11.13 29.06
N ASP A 413 26.09 12.17 28.42
CA ASP A 413 27.26 12.07 27.55
C ASP A 413 28.54 11.87 28.38
N ALA A 414 28.67 12.57 29.51
CA ALA A 414 29.74 12.34 30.47
C ALA A 414 29.69 10.92 31.06
N ILE A 415 28.50 10.40 31.35
CA ILE A 415 28.34 9.01 31.81
C ILE A 415 28.75 8.03 30.70
N ALA A 416 28.28 8.24 29.47
CA ALA A 416 28.64 7.40 28.33
C ALA A 416 30.16 7.41 28.06
N LEU A 417 30.82 8.56 28.21
CA LEU A 417 32.27 8.69 28.08
C LEU A 417 33.01 7.89 29.15
N LYS A 418 32.61 8.01 30.43
CA LYS A 418 33.20 7.23 31.54
C LYS A 418 33.04 5.73 31.32
N VAL A 419 31.86 5.28 30.92
CA VAL A 419 31.61 3.87 30.62
C VAL A 419 32.50 3.40 29.45
N LYS A 420 32.62 4.17 28.36
CA LYS A 420 33.54 3.83 27.25
C LYS A 420 34.99 3.70 27.73
N GLN A 421 35.45 4.58 28.61
CA GLN A 421 36.79 4.52 29.21
C GLN A 421 36.97 3.27 30.09
N GLU A 422 35.99 2.90 30.90
CA GLU A 422 36.01 1.68 31.73
C GLU A 422 36.08 0.40 30.88
N PHE A 423 35.31 0.34 29.79
CA PHE A 423 35.34 -0.81 28.88
C PHE A 423 36.67 -0.89 28.12
N ALA A 424 37.24 0.26 27.71
CA ALA A 424 38.56 0.32 27.10
C ALA A 424 39.66 -0.15 28.08
N ALA A 425 39.59 0.25 29.35
CA ALA A 425 40.49 -0.19 30.40
C ALA A 425 40.38 -1.70 30.67
N LYS A 426 39.16 -2.23 30.80
CA LYS A 426 38.93 -3.68 30.95
C LYS A 426 39.42 -4.48 29.75
N LYS A 427 39.24 -3.98 28.52
CA LYS A 427 39.75 -4.64 27.30
C LYS A 427 41.28 -4.67 27.26
N LYS A 428 41.94 -3.58 27.67
CA LYS A 428 43.42 -3.53 27.82
C LYS A 428 43.92 -4.51 28.89
N MET A 429 43.26 -4.58 30.04
CA MET A 429 43.60 -5.54 31.10
C MET A 429 43.40 -7.00 30.68
N ASN A 430 42.38 -7.30 29.89
CA ASN A 430 42.14 -8.65 29.38
C ASN A 430 43.09 -9.02 28.22
N ALA A 431 43.50 -8.06 27.39
CA ALA A 431 44.52 -8.26 26.35
C ALA A 431 45.91 -8.52 26.96
N ALA A 432 46.25 -7.87 28.07
CA ALA A 432 47.49 -8.11 28.81
C ALA A 432 47.54 -9.48 29.53
N LYS A 433 46.40 -10.17 29.67
CA LYS A 433 46.29 -11.47 30.35
C LYS A 433 46.27 -12.69 29.41
N LYS A 434 46.41 -12.53 28.09
CA LYS A 434 46.56 -13.68 27.17
C LYS A 434 48.03 -14.10 27.05
N PRO A 435 48.42 -15.35 27.41
CA PRO A 435 49.79 -15.82 27.22
C PRO A 435 50.07 -16.11 25.74
N VAL A 436 51.29 -15.80 25.30
CA VAL A 436 51.83 -16.10 23.97
C VAL A 436 51.79 -17.62 23.74
N ALA A 437 51.08 -18.05 22.68
CA ALA A 437 50.94 -19.46 22.33
C ALA A 437 52.27 -20.05 21.84
N LYS A 438 52.73 -21.15 22.45
CA LYS A 438 53.84 -21.97 21.97
C LYS A 438 53.43 -22.78 20.73
N THR A 439 54.28 -22.76 19.72
CA THR A 439 54.21 -23.53 18.47
C THR A 439 54.17 -25.05 18.73
N PRO A 440 53.32 -25.85 18.05
CA PRO A 440 53.29 -27.30 18.25
C PRO A 440 54.34 -28.04 17.40
N LEU A 441 54.97 -29.05 18.02
CA LEU A 441 55.89 -30.03 17.41
C LEU A 441 55.16 -30.96 16.42
N LYS A 442 55.75 -31.19 15.24
CA LYS A 442 55.28 -32.15 14.23
C LYS A 442 55.51 -33.60 14.68
N ALA A 443 54.45 -34.42 14.61
CA ALA A 443 54.52 -35.87 14.77
C ALA A 443 55.06 -36.55 13.50
N VAL A 444 56.00 -37.47 13.68
CA VAL A 444 56.57 -38.35 12.65
C VAL A 444 55.63 -39.54 12.44
N GLN A 445 55.10 -39.72 11.24
CA GLN A 445 54.45 -40.97 10.81
C GLN A 445 55.48 -41.90 10.16
N LYS A 446 55.70 -43.07 10.77
CA LYS A 446 56.31 -44.24 10.14
C LYS A 446 55.23 -44.93 9.27
N ALA A 447 55.52 -45.15 7.99
CA ALA A 447 54.87 -46.16 7.17
C ALA A 447 55.95 -47.15 6.70
N LYS A 448 55.69 -48.45 6.88
CA LYS A 448 56.53 -49.57 6.44
C LYS A 448 55.60 -50.64 5.85
N ALA A 449 56.08 -51.30 4.79
CA ALA A 449 55.50 -52.39 3.99
C ALA A 449 54.51 -51.93 2.90
N ALA A 450 54.66 -52.27 1.61
CA ALA A 450 55.52 -53.24 0.93
C ALA A 450 55.98 -52.67 -0.43
#